data_AF-A0A9P7HJD8-F1
#
_entry.id   AF-A0A9P7HJD8-F1
#
_cell.length_a   1.000
_cell.length_b   1.000
_cell.length_c   1.000
_cell.angle_alpha   90.00
_cell.angle_beta   90.00
_cell.angle_gamma   90.00
#
_symmetry.space_group_name_H-M   'P 1'
#
loop_
_entity.id
_entity.type
_entity.pdbx_description
1 polymer ?
#
loop_
_entity_poly.entity_id
_entity_poly.type
_entity_poly.pdbx_seq_one_letter_code
_entity_poly.pdbx_strand_id
1 'polypeptide(L)'
;MPQRRHLRQSNLILHSMSITVILGAQWGDEGKGKLVDGQCQEAQLCARAAGGANAGHLVRVNGVSYSFHLLPSGLVNPKCMNFIGSGVVFHVPSFFSELKALEGNLTAVHDRILVSDRVNVLLDLHIAVDGLEEKELGDAAIGTTRRGIGPCYQSSRARTGIKMTDVFHPEIFEQKVRRLADGFKKRFGELLEYDIEAELASFEDYRKTLKKYVVDGVAFMRSAQESNTKIVIEGANVRFSPYEITNSTDELRGRAPCPWSWSSLS
;
A
#
# COMPACT_ATOMS: atom_id res chain seq x y z
N MET A 1 -45.64 -48.42 7.01
CA MET A 1 -44.85 -47.71 8.03
C MET A 1 -43.45 -47.47 7.50
N PRO A 2 -43.02 -46.24 7.15
CA PRO A 2 -41.65 -45.99 6.76
C PRO A 2 -40.81 -45.54 7.97
N GLN A 3 -39.67 -46.19 8.17
CA GLN A 3 -38.68 -45.86 9.19
C GLN A 3 -38.06 -44.47 8.91
N ARG A 4 -38.15 -43.56 9.89
CA ARG A 4 -37.43 -42.28 9.89
C ARG A 4 -35.94 -42.55 10.05
N ARG A 5 -35.15 -42.26 9.01
CA ARG A 5 -33.69 -42.14 9.11
C ARG A 5 -33.35 -40.90 9.93
N HIS A 6 -32.80 -41.09 11.13
CA HIS A 6 -32.16 -40.03 11.88
C HIS A 6 -30.91 -39.57 11.13
N LEU A 7 -30.98 -38.37 10.54
CA LEU A 7 -29.80 -37.63 10.09
C LEU A 7 -28.98 -37.26 11.34
N ARG A 8 -27.80 -37.85 11.50
CA ARG A 8 -26.80 -37.40 12.46
C ARG A 8 -26.38 -35.98 12.06
N GLN A 9 -26.72 -34.99 12.88
CA GLN A 9 -26.09 -33.67 12.82
C GLN A 9 -24.62 -33.86 13.18
N SER A 10 -23.76 -33.85 12.17
CA SER A 10 -22.32 -33.68 12.36
C SER A 10 -22.10 -32.26 12.89
N ASN A 11 -21.60 -32.15 14.13
CA ASN A 11 -21.09 -30.90 14.69
C ASN A 11 -19.93 -30.40 13.82
N LEU A 12 -20.24 -29.58 12.82
CA LEU A 12 -19.28 -28.69 12.20
C LEU A 12 -18.95 -27.62 13.24
N ILE A 13 -17.90 -27.86 14.03
CA ILE A 13 -17.20 -26.79 14.70
C ILE A 13 -16.62 -25.94 13.56
N LEU A 14 -17.35 -24.89 13.18
CA LEU A 14 -16.80 -23.78 12.40
C LEU A 14 -15.62 -23.25 13.22
N HIS A 15 -14.40 -23.69 12.92
CA HIS A 15 -13.22 -22.95 13.34
C HIS A 15 -13.37 -21.57 12.69
N SER A 16 -13.68 -20.56 13.49
CA SER A 16 -13.92 -19.23 12.95
C SER A 16 -12.60 -18.69 12.40
N MET A 17 -12.57 -18.46 11.09
CA MET A 17 -11.49 -17.71 10.47
C MET A 17 -11.44 -16.32 11.11
N SER A 18 -10.38 -16.01 11.86
CA SER A 18 -10.22 -14.73 12.53
C SER A 18 -9.41 -13.77 11.66
N ILE A 19 -10.09 -13.14 10.70
CA ILE A 19 -9.54 -12.00 9.96
C ILE A 19 -10.11 -10.74 10.60
N THR A 20 -9.24 -9.94 11.23
CA THR A 20 -9.60 -8.63 11.77
C THR A 20 -9.18 -7.55 10.79
N VAL A 21 -10.11 -6.71 10.36
CA VAL A 21 -9.83 -5.59 9.45
C VAL A 21 -9.95 -4.29 10.21
N ILE A 22 -8.91 -3.46 10.18
CA ILE A 22 -8.89 -2.16 10.84
C ILE A 22 -8.94 -1.07 9.77
N LEU A 23 -10.04 -0.33 9.72
CA LEU A 23 -10.30 0.71 8.72
C LEU A 23 -10.53 2.06 9.39
N GLY A 24 -10.18 3.14 8.68
CA GLY A 24 -10.48 4.51 9.09
C GLY A 24 -11.91 4.85 8.74
N ALA A 25 -12.65 5.39 9.70
CA ALA A 25 -14.03 5.80 9.52
C ALA A 25 -14.17 7.29 9.12
N GLN A 26 -13.13 8.10 9.34
CA GLN A 26 -13.12 9.55 9.12
C GLN A 26 -11.94 9.95 8.21
N TRP A 27 -11.52 11.21 8.20
CA TRP A 27 -10.50 11.75 7.27
C TRP A 27 -9.04 11.56 7.72
N GLY A 28 -8.72 10.40 8.30
CA GLY A 28 -7.37 10.08 8.77
C GLY A 28 -7.12 10.45 10.23
N ASP A 29 -6.01 9.94 10.76
CA ASP A 29 -5.53 10.15 12.13
C ASP A 29 -6.51 9.84 13.29
N GLU A 30 -7.40 8.86 13.10
CA GLU A 30 -8.35 8.40 14.13
C GLU A 30 -7.68 7.58 15.25
N GLY A 31 -6.35 7.60 15.34
CA GLY A 31 -5.61 6.74 16.25
C GLY A 31 -5.68 5.25 15.87
N LYS A 32 -6.01 4.93 14.60
CA LYS A 32 -6.02 3.55 14.06
C LYS A 32 -4.80 2.77 14.50
N GLY A 33 -3.67 3.46 14.52
CA GLY A 33 -2.42 2.85 14.84
C GLY A 33 -2.33 2.21 16.23
N LYS A 34 -2.94 2.85 17.23
CA LYS A 34 -3.01 2.30 18.58
C LYS A 34 -3.88 1.05 18.66
N LEU A 35 -4.93 0.98 17.84
CA LEU A 35 -5.83 -0.18 17.77
C LEU A 35 -5.16 -1.34 17.01
N VAL A 36 -4.43 -1.02 15.95
CA VAL A 36 -3.58 -1.97 15.23
C VAL A 36 -2.51 -2.53 16.16
N ASP A 37 -1.81 -1.69 16.94
CA ASP A 37 -0.79 -2.12 17.90
C ASP A 37 -1.34 -3.17 18.89
N GLY A 38 -2.48 -2.89 19.54
CA GLY A 38 -3.12 -3.85 20.45
C GLY A 38 -3.48 -5.18 19.77
N GLN A 39 -4.01 -5.14 18.55
CA GLN A 39 -4.38 -6.35 17.82
C GLN A 39 -3.16 -7.10 17.24
N CYS A 40 -2.10 -6.38 16.89
CA CYS A 40 -0.87 -6.93 16.33
C CYS A 40 -0.07 -7.75 17.35
N GLN A 41 -0.27 -7.55 18.66
CA GLN A 41 0.36 -8.38 19.70
C GLN A 41 -0.05 -9.86 19.61
N GLU A 42 -1.29 -10.13 19.19
CA GLU A 42 -1.80 -11.49 19.01
C GLU A 42 -1.81 -11.97 17.55
N ALA A 43 -1.50 -11.07 16.60
CA ALA A 43 -1.50 -11.40 15.19
C ALA A 43 -0.33 -12.31 14.83
N GLN A 44 -0.62 -13.32 14.01
CA GLN A 44 0.40 -14.15 13.37
C GLN A 44 0.78 -13.60 12.00
N LEU A 45 -0.16 -12.91 11.34
CA LEU A 45 0.05 -12.22 10.07
C LEU A 45 -0.56 -10.83 10.13
N CYS A 46 0.24 -9.80 9.83
CA CYS A 46 -0.23 -8.45 9.59
C CYS A 46 -0.09 -8.09 8.11
N ALA A 47 -1.18 -7.72 7.47
CA ALA A 47 -1.22 -7.44 6.04
C ALA A 47 -1.66 -6.01 5.75
N ARG A 48 -0.98 -5.33 4.83
CA ARG A 48 -1.46 -4.06 4.26
C ARG A 48 -2.16 -4.32 2.94
N ALA A 49 -3.41 -3.87 2.81
CA ALA A 49 -4.23 -4.17 1.64
C ALA A 49 -4.13 -3.14 0.50
N ALA A 50 -3.93 -1.86 0.83
CA ALA A 50 -3.96 -0.75 -0.12
C ALA A 50 -3.08 0.43 0.35
N GLY A 51 -3.12 1.55 -0.38
CA GLY A 51 -2.31 2.75 -0.14
C GLY A 51 -0.87 2.59 -0.59
N GLY A 52 0.02 3.45 -0.09
CA GLY A 52 1.45 3.32 -0.29
C GLY A 52 2.21 3.97 0.86
N ALA A 53 3.40 4.51 0.58
CA ALA A 53 4.22 5.21 1.57
C ALA A 53 3.62 6.55 2.05
N ASN A 54 2.38 6.89 1.69
CA ASN A 54 1.68 8.09 2.16
C ASN A 54 0.96 7.91 3.50
N ALA A 55 0.81 6.67 3.97
CA ALA A 55 0.39 6.45 5.35
C ALA A 55 1.57 6.79 6.29
N GLY A 56 1.28 7.33 7.46
CA GLY A 56 2.23 7.48 8.55
C GLY A 56 1.58 6.91 9.80
N HIS A 57 2.16 5.84 10.34
CA HIS A 57 1.67 5.21 11.55
C HIS A 57 2.80 5.18 12.56
N LEU A 58 2.66 5.97 13.63
CA LEU A 58 3.56 5.93 14.77
C LEU A 58 3.10 4.86 15.78
N VAL A 59 3.92 3.85 16.02
CA VAL A 59 3.72 2.86 17.09
C VAL A 59 4.68 3.15 18.23
N ARG A 60 4.24 3.04 19.48
CA ARG A 60 5.11 3.13 20.66
C ARG A 60 5.14 1.81 21.41
N VAL A 61 6.30 1.15 21.41
CA VAL A 61 6.52 -0.09 22.17
C VAL A 61 7.64 0.14 23.17
N ASN A 62 7.39 -0.12 24.46
CA ASN A 62 8.36 0.00 25.54
C ASN A 62 9.09 1.37 25.59
N GLY A 63 8.37 2.46 25.29
CA GLY A 63 8.94 3.82 25.29
C GLY A 63 9.68 4.21 24.00
N VAL A 64 9.90 3.28 23.07
CA VAL A 64 10.50 3.55 21.75
C VAL A 64 9.41 3.80 20.72
N SER A 65 9.55 4.86 19.93
CA SER A 65 8.60 5.21 18.86
C SER A 65 9.13 4.73 17.51
N TYR A 66 8.27 4.03 16.75
CA TYR A 66 8.54 3.51 15.41
C TYR A 66 7.59 4.17 14.42
N SER A 67 8.10 4.67 13.30
CA SER A 67 7.28 5.23 12.23
C SER A 67 7.22 4.24 11.07
N PHE A 68 6.01 3.78 10.75
CA PHE A 68 5.74 2.90 9.63
C PHE A 68 5.02 3.65 8.53
N HIS A 69 5.52 3.55 7.31
CA HIS A 69 4.96 4.19 6.13
C HIS A 69 4.40 3.18 5.14
N LEU A 70 5.25 2.36 4.54
CA LEU A 70 4.88 1.31 3.61
C LEU A 70 4.80 -0.04 4.31
N LEU A 71 5.67 -0.28 5.28
CA LEU A 71 5.72 -1.53 6.01
C LEU A 71 4.48 -1.67 6.93
N PRO A 72 3.93 -2.87 7.11
CA PRO A 72 2.90 -3.11 8.12
C PRO A 72 3.48 -2.93 9.52
N SER A 73 2.69 -2.33 10.41
CA SER A 73 3.13 -2.03 11.78
C SER A 73 3.28 -3.27 12.65
N GLY A 74 2.73 -4.41 12.21
CA GLY A 74 2.94 -5.72 12.82
C GLY A 74 4.40 -6.16 12.95
N LEU A 75 5.35 -5.50 12.28
CA LEU A 75 6.79 -5.72 12.44
C LEU A 75 7.28 -5.52 13.88
N VAL A 76 6.57 -4.72 14.69
CA VAL A 76 6.89 -4.55 16.13
C VAL A 76 6.72 -5.84 16.92
N ASN A 77 5.83 -6.74 16.50
CA ASN A 77 5.68 -8.05 17.11
C ASN A 77 6.68 -9.03 16.45
N PRO A 78 7.68 -9.56 17.19
CA PRO A 78 8.69 -10.44 16.62
C PRO A 78 8.16 -11.78 16.10
N LYS A 79 6.96 -12.19 16.52
CA LYS A 79 6.30 -13.44 16.07
C LYS A 79 5.39 -13.24 14.86
N CYS A 80 5.14 -11.98 14.48
CA CYS A 80 4.22 -11.66 13.40
C CYS A 80 4.95 -11.62 12.05
N MET A 81 4.38 -12.31 11.06
CA MET A 81 4.75 -12.18 9.66
C MET A 81 4.04 -10.95 9.07
N ASN A 82 4.69 -10.24 8.15
CA ASN A 82 4.15 -9.03 7.56
C ASN A 82 4.01 -9.20 6.06
N PHE A 83 2.92 -8.70 5.50
CA PHE A 83 2.61 -8.89 4.09
C PHE A 83 2.11 -7.60 3.46
N ILE A 84 2.70 -7.24 2.31
CA ILE A 84 2.27 -6.13 1.48
C ILE A 84 1.42 -6.69 0.34
N GLY A 85 0.12 -6.43 0.41
CA GLY A 85 -0.88 -6.98 -0.51
C GLY A 85 -0.95 -6.26 -1.86
N SER A 86 -1.56 -6.94 -2.84
CA SER A 86 -1.60 -6.52 -4.26
C SER A 86 -2.23 -5.16 -4.55
N GLY A 87 -3.03 -4.62 -3.63
CA GLY A 87 -3.66 -3.31 -3.78
C GLY A 87 -2.74 -2.14 -3.43
N VAL A 88 -1.53 -2.43 -2.91
CA VAL A 88 -0.54 -1.42 -2.51
C VAL A 88 0.19 -0.86 -3.72
N VAL A 89 0.48 0.44 -3.63
CA VAL A 89 1.43 1.19 -4.45
C VAL A 89 2.79 1.10 -3.76
N PHE A 90 3.69 0.35 -4.38
CA PHE A 90 4.96 -0.08 -3.81
C PHE A 90 6.11 0.74 -4.39
N HIS A 91 6.77 1.54 -3.55
CA HIS A 91 7.94 2.30 -3.92
C HIS A 91 9.20 1.63 -3.37
N VAL A 92 10.05 1.13 -4.28
CA VAL A 92 11.22 0.31 -3.93
C VAL A 92 12.24 1.06 -3.05
N PRO A 93 12.65 2.30 -3.37
CA PRO A 93 13.56 3.07 -2.53
C PRO A 93 13.00 3.31 -1.13
N SER A 94 11.72 3.67 -1.00
CA SER A 94 11.08 3.87 0.31
C SER A 94 11.03 2.59 1.12
N PHE A 95 10.74 1.44 0.50
CA PHE A 95 10.73 0.15 1.17
C PHE A 95 12.08 -0.17 1.83
N PHE A 96 13.17 -0.08 1.07
CA PHE A 96 14.50 -0.39 1.60
C PHE A 96 15.00 0.65 2.60
N SER A 97 14.70 1.93 2.39
CA SER A 97 15.03 2.99 3.35
C SER A 97 14.33 2.76 4.69
N GLU A 98 13.05 2.38 4.66
CA GLU A 98 12.27 2.09 5.86
C GLU A 98 12.76 0.82 6.57
N LEU A 99 13.08 -0.25 5.82
CA LEU A 99 13.70 -1.45 6.40
C LEU A 99 15.00 -1.13 7.14
N LYS A 100 15.90 -0.38 6.49
CA LYS A 100 17.18 0.02 7.07
C LYS A 100 17.02 0.84 8.35
N ALA A 101 16.01 1.71 8.41
CA ALA A 101 15.71 2.48 9.61
C ALA A 101 15.26 1.61 10.80
N LEU A 102 14.71 0.42 10.54
CA LEU A 102 14.18 -0.50 11.54
C LEU A 102 15.17 -1.60 11.98
N GLU A 103 16.16 -1.95 11.14
CA GLU A 103 17.14 -3.03 11.37
C GLU A 103 17.87 -2.93 12.73
N GLY A 104 18.14 -1.73 13.23
CA GLY A 104 18.83 -1.52 14.50
C GLY A 104 17.94 -1.65 15.75
N ASN A 105 16.62 -1.60 15.59
CA ASN A 105 15.68 -1.53 16.70
C ASN A 105 14.73 -2.74 16.77
N LEU A 106 14.53 -3.45 15.65
CA LEU A 106 13.63 -4.59 15.53
C LEU A 106 14.38 -5.84 15.07
N THR A 107 13.97 -7.01 15.58
CA THR A 107 14.63 -8.27 15.28
C THR A 107 14.12 -8.89 13.97
N ALA A 108 15.06 -9.42 13.17
CA ALA A 108 14.79 -10.22 11.96
C ALA A 108 13.78 -9.60 10.98
N VAL A 109 13.83 -8.28 10.79
CA VAL A 109 12.85 -7.54 9.97
C VAL A 109 12.78 -8.08 8.54
N HIS A 110 13.93 -8.37 7.92
CA HIS A 110 14.00 -8.87 6.55
C HIS A 110 13.42 -10.25 6.33
N ASP A 111 13.31 -11.07 7.37
CA ASP A 111 12.83 -12.46 7.27
C ASP A 111 11.32 -12.54 7.56
N ARG A 112 10.73 -11.43 8.01
CA ARG A 112 9.33 -11.34 8.44
C ARG A 112 8.50 -10.38 7.59
N ILE A 113 8.95 -10.08 6.38
CA ILE A 113 8.26 -9.20 5.45
C ILE A 113 8.19 -9.84 4.07
N LEU A 114 6.97 -9.91 3.53
CA LEU A 114 6.67 -10.46 2.22
C LEU A 114 5.91 -9.42 1.40
N VAL A 115 6.11 -9.46 0.08
CA VAL A 115 5.50 -8.53 -0.87
C VAL A 115 4.80 -9.33 -1.95
N SER A 116 3.56 -8.97 -2.25
CA SER A 116 2.82 -9.57 -3.36
C SER A 116 3.50 -9.25 -4.69
N ASP A 117 3.66 -10.26 -5.54
CA ASP A 117 4.05 -10.13 -6.95
C ASP A 117 3.11 -9.22 -7.78
N ARG A 118 1.89 -8.94 -7.29
CA ARG A 118 0.87 -8.16 -8.00
C ARG A 118 0.74 -6.70 -7.55
N VAL A 119 1.61 -6.22 -6.66
CA VAL A 119 1.63 -4.79 -6.27
C VAL A 119 1.86 -3.89 -7.50
N ASN A 120 1.34 -2.67 -7.44
CA ASN A 120 1.66 -1.63 -8.42
C ASN A 120 3.00 -1.00 -8.05
N VAL A 121 3.93 -0.94 -8.98
CA VAL A 121 5.25 -0.35 -8.74
C VAL A 121 5.18 1.15 -8.98
N LEU A 122 5.53 1.90 -7.95
CA LEU A 122 5.73 3.34 -8.02
C LEU A 122 7.16 3.61 -8.51
N LEU A 123 7.26 4.56 -9.43
CA LEU A 123 8.50 4.99 -10.08
C LEU A 123 8.72 6.47 -9.77
N ASP A 124 9.95 6.95 -9.91
CA ASP A 124 10.27 8.37 -9.75
C ASP A 124 9.50 9.23 -10.76
N LEU A 125 9.19 8.67 -11.94
CA LEU A 125 8.26 9.26 -12.90
C LEU A 125 6.92 9.68 -12.27
N HIS A 126 6.34 8.84 -11.43
CA HIS A 126 5.05 9.13 -10.79
C HIS A 126 5.17 10.27 -9.77
N ILE A 127 6.32 10.39 -9.08
CA ILE A 127 6.61 11.48 -8.15
C ILE A 127 6.73 12.80 -8.91
N ALA A 128 7.46 12.80 -10.03
CA ALA A 128 7.59 13.98 -10.88
C ALA A 128 6.22 14.46 -11.41
N VAL A 129 5.40 13.52 -11.89
CA VAL A 129 4.03 13.82 -12.38
C VAL A 129 3.14 14.37 -11.28
N ASP A 130 3.16 13.81 -10.06
CA ASP A 130 2.35 14.30 -8.93
C ASP A 130 2.71 15.76 -8.59
N GLY A 131 4.00 16.08 -8.61
CA GLY A 131 4.48 17.45 -8.42
C GLY A 131 4.04 18.43 -9.52
N LEU A 132 3.93 17.97 -10.77
CA LEU A 132 3.45 18.78 -11.89
C LEU A 132 1.93 18.99 -11.85
N GLU A 133 1.16 17.94 -11.54
CA GLU A 133 -0.30 18.05 -11.40
C GLU A 133 -0.69 19.06 -10.31
N GLU A 134 -0.01 19.05 -9.17
CA GLU A 134 -0.23 20.03 -8.11
C GLU A 134 0.15 21.45 -8.51
N LYS A 135 1.21 21.64 -9.30
CA LYS A 135 1.60 22.96 -9.82
C LYS A 135 0.60 23.50 -10.83
N GLU A 136 0.07 22.65 -11.70
CA GLU A 136 -0.94 23.00 -12.69
C GLU A 136 -2.25 23.47 -12.03
N LEU A 137 -2.63 22.85 -10.92
CA LEU A 137 -3.83 23.20 -10.17
C LEU A 137 -3.73 24.52 -9.39
N GLY A 138 -2.53 25.01 -9.09
CA GLY A 138 -2.32 26.30 -8.41
C GLY A 138 -3.14 26.42 -7.12
N ASP A 139 -4.03 27.42 -7.06
CA ASP A 139 -4.91 27.67 -5.90
C ASP A 139 -5.94 26.55 -5.66
N ALA A 140 -6.17 25.67 -6.63
CA ALA A 140 -7.03 24.49 -6.53
C ALA A 140 -6.24 23.20 -6.21
N ALA A 141 -4.98 23.31 -5.79
CA ALA A 141 -4.16 22.17 -5.40
C ALA A 141 -4.85 21.33 -4.33
N ILE A 142 -4.73 20.01 -4.46
CA ILE A 142 -5.38 19.06 -3.57
C ILE A 142 -4.65 19.00 -2.22
N GLY A 143 -3.34 19.31 -2.22
CA GLY A 143 -2.45 19.11 -1.08
C GLY A 143 -1.93 17.68 -1.05
N THR A 144 -1.50 17.15 -2.19
CA THR A 144 -0.97 15.78 -2.22
C THR A 144 0.34 15.71 -1.45
N THR A 145 0.69 14.51 -0.97
CA THR A 145 1.99 14.27 -0.34
C THR A 145 3.17 14.39 -1.32
N ARG A 146 2.91 14.60 -2.62
CA ARG A 146 3.89 14.59 -3.72
C ARG A 146 4.77 13.34 -3.71
N ARG A 147 4.14 12.20 -3.41
CA ARG A 147 4.79 10.89 -3.32
C ARG A 147 4.44 9.99 -4.49
N GLY A 148 3.70 10.47 -5.49
CA GLY A 148 3.36 9.71 -6.71
C GLY A 148 2.21 8.71 -6.55
N ILE A 149 1.51 8.70 -5.42
CA ILE A 149 0.47 7.70 -5.13
C ILE A 149 -0.71 7.83 -6.10
N GLY A 150 -1.17 9.06 -6.34
CA GLY A 150 -2.25 9.36 -7.27
C GLY A 150 -1.92 8.90 -8.69
N PRO A 151 -0.83 9.42 -9.31
CA PRO A 151 -0.42 9.00 -10.65
C PRO A 151 -0.15 7.50 -10.79
N CYS A 152 0.39 6.83 -9.76
CA CYS A 152 0.58 5.38 -9.81
C CYS A 152 -0.76 4.62 -9.81
N TYR A 153 -1.73 5.03 -8.99
CA TYR A 153 -3.07 4.46 -9.04
C TYR A 153 -3.79 4.78 -10.36
N GLN A 154 -3.63 5.97 -10.92
CA GLN A 154 -4.16 6.33 -12.24
C GLN A 154 -3.64 5.35 -13.30
N SER A 155 -2.32 5.13 -13.36
CA SER A 155 -1.69 4.17 -14.27
C SER A 155 -2.21 2.74 -14.05
N SER A 156 -2.37 2.32 -12.79
CA SER A 156 -2.97 1.03 -12.44
C SER A 156 -4.39 0.89 -12.98
N ARG A 157 -5.23 1.92 -12.85
CA ARG A 157 -6.64 1.90 -13.31
C ARG A 157 -6.74 2.03 -14.83
N ALA A 158 -5.81 2.74 -15.45
CA ALA A 158 -5.66 2.83 -16.90
C ALA A 158 -5.14 1.52 -17.53
N ARG A 159 -4.72 0.54 -16.72
CA ARG A 159 -4.10 -0.73 -17.15
C ARG A 159 -2.75 -0.53 -17.89
N THR A 160 -2.12 0.61 -17.68
CA THR A 160 -0.78 0.96 -18.19
C THR A 160 0.29 0.90 -17.12
N GLY A 161 -0.11 0.75 -15.85
CA GLY A 161 0.79 0.64 -14.71
C GLY A 161 1.65 -0.61 -14.74
N ILE A 162 2.77 -0.54 -14.02
CA ILE A 162 3.76 -1.60 -13.92
C ILE A 162 3.48 -2.41 -12.66
N LYS A 163 3.50 -3.74 -12.81
CA LYS A 163 3.35 -4.68 -11.70
C LYS A 163 4.71 -5.19 -11.24
N MET A 164 4.78 -5.68 -10.00
CA MET A 164 6.02 -6.28 -9.48
C MET A 164 6.44 -7.51 -10.29
N THR A 165 5.51 -8.28 -10.86
CA THR A 165 5.83 -9.33 -11.85
C THR A 165 6.62 -8.79 -13.04
N ASP A 166 6.26 -7.61 -13.56
CA ASP A 166 6.92 -7.02 -14.73
C ASP A 166 8.38 -6.66 -14.41
N VAL A 167 8.66 -6.23 -13.18
CA VAL A 167 10.02 -5.87 -12.74
C VAL A 167 11.00 -7.02 -12.94
N PHE A 168 10.57 -8.28 -12.77
CA PHE A 168 11.43 -9.45 -12.97
C PHE A 168 11.59 -9.88 -14.44
N HIS A 169 10.96 -9.17 -15.38
CA HIS A 169 11.10 -9.37 -16.82
C HIS A 169 11.68 -8.09 -17.46
N PRO A 170 13.02 -7.94 -17.53
CA PRO A 170 13.67 -6.67 -17.88
C PRO A 170 13.19 -6.05 -19.19
N GLU A 171 13.03 -6.84 -20.24
CA GLU A 171 12.55 -6.36 -21.55
C GLU A 171 11.11 -5.80 -21.47
N ILE A 172 10.22 -6.49 -20.76
CA ILE A 172 8.82 -6.07 -20.58
C ILE A 172 8.77 -4.82 -19.70
N PHE A 173 9.55 -4.79 -18.62
CA PHE A 173 9.66 -3.65 -17.74
C PHE A 173 10.10 -2.40 -18.51
N GLU A 174 11.19 -2.50 -19.26
CA GLU A 174 11.73 -1.39 -20.04
C GLU A 174 10.70 -0.85 -21.04
N GLN A 175 10.06 -1.73 -21.81
CA GLN A 175 9.02 -1.34 -22.77
C GLN A 175 7.87 -0.59 -22.08
N LYS A 176 7.44 -1.07 -20.90
CA LYS A 176 6.37 -0.43 -20.11
C LYS A 176 6.80 0.92 -19.54
N VAL A 177 8.01 1.03 -19.00
CA VAL A 177 8.56 2.30 -18.46
C VAL A 177 8.62 3.35 -19.57
N ARG A 178 9.23 3.01 -20.72
CA ARG A 178 9.34 3.93 -21.87
C ARG A 178 7.96 4.38 -22.36
N ARG A 179 7.03 3.43 -22.54
CA ARG A 179 5.65 3.75 -22.95
C ARG A 179 4.93 4.66 -21.95
N LEU A 180 5.14 4.44 -20.65
CA LEU A 180 4.54 5.25 -19.60
C LEU A 180 5.12 6.67 -19.59
N ALA A 181 6.45 6.79 -19.68
CA ALA A 181 7.16 8.06 -19.78
C ALA A 181 6.72 8.85 -21.03
N ASP A 182 6.62 8.20 -22.19
CA ASP A 182 6.11 8.82 -23.41
C ASP A 182 4.68 9.34 -23.25
N GLY A 183 3.82 8.59 -22.56
CA GLY A 183 2.45 9.00 -22.26
C GLY A 183 2.39 10.27 -21.42
N PHE A 184 3.17 10.34 -20.34
CA PHE A 184 3.24 11.54 -19.51
C PHE A 184 3.95 12.70 -20.19
N LYS A 185 4.99 12.44 -21.00
CA LYS A 185 5.67 13.47 -21.79
C LYS A 185 4.74 14.12 -22.82
N LYS A 186 3.81 13.36 -23.41
CA LYS A 186 2.76 13.94 -24.27
C LYS A 186 1.80 14.86 -23.52
N ARG A 187 1.58 14.63 -22.22
CA ARG A 187 0.70 15.46 -21.38
C ARG A 187 1.40 16.72 -20.87
N PHE A 188 2.63 16.60 -20.36
CA PHE A 188 3.33 17.68 -19.67
C PHE A 188 4.45 18.33 -20.53
N GLY A 189 4.76 17.78 -21.69
CA GLY A 189 5.79 18.30 -22.58
C GLY A 189 7.17 18.30 -21.93
N GLU A 190 7.90 19.40 -22.13
CA GLU A 190 9.26 19.59 -21.59
C GLU A 190 9.29 19.84 -20.08
N LEU A 191 8.14 20.11 -19.44
CA LEU A 191 8.06 20.28 -17.99
C LEU A 191 8.33 18.97 -17.23
N LEU A 192 8.19 17.82 -17.91
CA LEU A 192 8.50 16.52 -17.34
C LEU A 192 9.99 16.21 -17.47
N GLU A 193 10.73 16.53 -16.42
CA GLU A 193 12.11 16.09 -16.23
C GLU A 193 12.12 14.68 -15.63
N TYR A 194 12.50 13.69 -16.44
CA TYR A 194 12.59 12.31 -16.02
C TYR A 194 13.70 11.57 -16.77
N ASP A 195 14.63 10.98 -16.03
CA ASP A 195 15.70 10.15 -16.59
C ASP A 195 15.29 8.67 -16.59
N ILE A 196 14.85 8.21 -17.75
CA ILE A 196 14.43 6.82 -17.96
C ILE A 196 15.61 5.86 -17.72
N GLU A 197 16.81 6.20 -18.20
CA GLU A 197 17.96 5.30 -18.14
C GLU A 197 18.45 5.12 -16.70
N ALA A 198 18.44 6.20 -15.91
CA ALA A 198 18.77 6.14 -14.48
C ALA A 198 17.80 5.23 -13.70
N GLU A 199 16.50 5.30 -14.00
CA GLU A 199 15.52 4.42 -13.37
C GLU A 199 15.72 2.96 -13.80
N LEU A 200 15.91 2.70 -15.10
CA LEU A 200 16.17 1.34 -15.60
C LEU A 200 17.42 0.72 -14.96
N ALA A 201 18.49 1.51 -14.82
CA ALA A 201 19.72 1.11 -14.16
C ALA A 201 19.51 0.78 -12.68
N SER A 202 18.79 1.63 -11.95
CA SER A 202 18.47 1.41 -10.52
C SER A 202 17.69 0.12 -10.31
N PHE A 203 16.75 -0.19 -11.22
CA PHE A 203 15.96 -1.42 -11.15
C PHE A 203 16.77 -2.70 -11.40
N GLU A 204 17.92 -2.61 -12.06
CA GLU A 204 18.79 -3.78 -12.25
C GLU A 204 19.35 -4.30 -10.93
N ASP A 205 19.66 -3.40 -10.00
CA ASP A 205 20.09 -3.78 -8.66
C ASP A 205 18.91 -4.12 -7.75
N TYR A 206 17.79 -3.40 -7.87
CA TYR A 206 16.59 -3.70 -7.10
C TYR A 206 16.04 -5.10 -7.37
N ARG A 207 16.07 -5.60 -8.62
CA ARG A 207 15.61 -6.96 -8.96
C ARG A 207 16.33 -8.03 -8.14
N LYS A 208 17.65 -7.87 -7.94
CA LYS A 208 18.49 -8.85 -7.23
C LYS A 208 18.08 -8.94 -5.75
N THR A 209 17.83 -7.81 -5.12
CA THR A 209 17.48 -7.73 -3.69
C THR A 209 16.00 -8.00 -3.43
N LEU A 210 15.10 -7.55 -4.31
CA LEU A 210 13.65 -7.73 -4.17
C LEU A 210 13.21 -9.19 -4.22
N LYS A 211 13.95 -10.05 -4.93
CA LYS A 211 13.64 -11.48 -5.09
C LYS A 211 13.45 -12.21 -3.76
N LYS A 212 14.11 -11.76 -2.68
CA LYS A 212 13.95 -12.33 -1.33
C LYS A 212 12.54 -12.11 -0.75
N TYR A 213 11.90 -11.00 -1.07
CA TYR A 213 10.66 -10.56 -0.43
C TYR A 213 9.40 -10.92 -1.24
N VAL A 214 9.54 -11.06 -2.56
CA VAL A 214 8.39 -11.21 -3.45
C VAL A 214 7.87 -12.65 -3.46
N VAL A 215 6.56 -12.80 -3.27
CA VAL A 215 5.85 -14.09 -3.27
C VAL A 215 4.58 -13.99 -4.11
N ASP A 216 4.03 -15.14 -4.55
CA ASP A 216 2.65 -15.18 -5.05
C ASP A 216 1.70 -14.81 -3.91
N GLY A 217 1.24 -13.56 -3.93
CA GLY A 217 0.45 -13.01 -2.84
C GLY A 217 -0.91 -13.68 -2.67
N VAL A 218 -1.48 -14.21 -3.76
CA VAL A 218 -2.80 -14.88 -3.73
C VAL A 218 -2.66 -16.26 -3.10
N ALA A 219 -1.65 -17.03 -3.52
CA ALA A 219 -1.37 -18.34 -2.96
C ALA A 219 -0.98 -18.24 -1.48
N PHE A 220 -0.13 -17.27 -1.13
CA PHE A 220 0.29 -17.02 0.25
C PHE A 220 -0.89 -16.72 1.17
N MET A 221 -1.76 -15.77 0.78
CA MET A 221 -2.93 -15.42 1.59
C MET A 221 -3.94 -16.57 1.70
N ARG A 222 -4.14 -17.35 0.64
CA ARG A 222 -4.98 -18.55 0.68
C ARG A 222 -4.45 -19.57 1.68
N SER A 223 -3.16 -19.88 1.65
CA SER A 223 -2.54 -20.81 2.59
C SER A 223 -2.64 -20.32 4.04
N ALA A 224 -2.45 -19.01 4.29
CA ALA A 224 -2.62 -18.42 5.61
C ALA A 224 -4.07 -18.57 6.13
N GLN A 225 -5.06 -18.38 5.26
CA GLN A 225 -6.48 -18.56 5.57
C GLN A 225 -6.83 -20.02 5.88
N GLU A 226 -6.36 -20.96 5.05
CA GLU A 226 -6.60 -22.40 5.24
C GLU A 226 -5.95 -22.93 6.53
N SER A 227 -4.85 -22.31 6.96
CA SER A 227 -4.14 -22.66 8.20
C SER A 227 -4.76 -22.05 9.47
N ASN A 228 -5.92 -21.39 9.38
CA ASN A 228 -6.55 -20.65 10.49
C ASN A 228 -5.61 -19.66 11.19
N THR A 229 -4.70 -19.05 10.43
CA THR A 229 -3.78 -18.03 10.93
C THR A 229 -4.58 -16.83 11.45
N LYS A 230 -4.21 -16.25 12.60
CA LYS A 230 -4.76 -14.97 13.06
C LYS A 230 -4.24 -13.83 12.17
N ILE A 231 -5.11 -13.29 11.31
CA ILE A 231 -4.74 -12.25 10.33
C ILE A 231 -5.31 -10.90 10.76
N VAL A 232 -4.45 -9.88 10.78
CA VAL A 232 -4.83 -8.47 10.92
C VAL A 232 -4.59 -7.77 9.59
N ILE A 233 -5.59 -7.07 9.07
CA ILE A 233 -5.48 -6.25 7.87
C ILE A 233 -5.46 -4.78 8.29
N GLU A 234 -4.32 -4.13 8.03
CA GLU A 234 -4.12 -2.70 8.17
C GLU A 234 -4.67 -1.97 6.94
N GLY A 235 -5.76 -1.24 7.13
CA GLY A 235 -6.24 -0.28 6.16
C GLY A 235 -5.30 0.92 6.07
N ALA A 236 -4.77 1.20 4.89
CA ALA A 236 -4.09 2.46 4.62
C ALA A 236 -5.11 3.50 4.16
N ASN A 237 -5.19 4.59 4.90
CA ASN A 237 -6.10 5.72 4.65
C ASN A 237 -7.57 5.29 4.41
N VAL A 238 -8.41 6.27 4.10
CA VAL A 238 -9.83 6.35 4.43
C VAL A 238 -10.73 5.66 3.40
N ARG A 239 -11.90 5.13 3.83
CA ARG A 239 -12.93 4.54 2.95
C ARG A 239 -13.72 5.56 2.13
N PHE A 240 -13.79 6.81 2.58
CA PHE A 240 -14.59 7.88 1.97
C PHE A 240 -13.73 8.99 1.38
N SER A 241 -13.64 8.99 0.05
CA SER A 241 -13.28 10.19 -0.72
C SER A 241 -14.58 10.94 -1.03
N PRO A 242 -14.68 12.25 -0.80
CA PRO A 242 -15.83 13.04 -1.25
C PRO A 242 -16.01 13.05 -2.78
N TYR A 243 -15.05 12.51 -3.55
CA TYR A 243 -15.15 12.35 -5.00
C TYR A 243 -16.26 11.42 -5.49
N GLU A 244 -16.80 10.51 -4.65
CA GLU A 244 -18.01 9.75 -5.04
C GLU A 244 -19.29 10.61 -5.06
N ILE A 245 -19.23 11.89 -4.64
CA ILE A 245 -20.34 12.86 -4.75
C ILE A 245 -20.22 13.70 -6.04
N THR A 246 -19.11 13.64 -6.78
CA THR A 246 -18.91 14.46 -7.99
C THR A 246 -18.70 13.60 -9.24
N ASN A 247 -19.59 12.63 -9.47
CA ASN A 247 -19.81 12.18 -10.84
C ASN A 247 -20.73 13.17 -11.56
N SER A 248 -20.50 13.29 -12.85
CA SER A 248 -20.95 14.27 -13.85
C SER A 248 -22.46 14.41 -14.08
N THR A 249 -23.31 14.13 -13.10
CA THR A 249 -24.75 14.37 -13.13
C THR A 249 -25.23 14.70 -11.72
N ASP A 250 -25.03 15.94 -11.29
CA ASP A 250 -26.06 16.72 -10.58
C ASP A 250 -25.52 18.10 -10.18
N GLU A 251 -26.29 19.12 -10.55
CA GLU A 251 -26.06 20.53 -10.24
C GLU A 251 -26.27 20.82 -8.76
N LEU A 252 -25.24 20.72 -7.91
CA LEU A 252 -25.26 21.44 -6.64
C LEU A 252 -23.86 21.95 -6.27
N ARG A 253 -23.64 23.24 -6.58
CA ARG A 253 -22.50 24.03 -6.10
C ARG A 253 -22.54 24.13 -4.57
N GLY A 254 -21.49 23.66 -3.91
CA GLY A 254 -21.20 23.99 -2.51
C GLY A 254 -19.71 23.77 -2.24
N ARG A 255 -18.93 24.85 -2.16
CA ARG A 255 -17.49 24.82 -1.82
C ARG A 255 -17.33 24.35 -0.38
N ALA A 256 -16.68 23.20 -0.15
CA ALA A 256 -16.09 22.86 1.13
C ALA A 256 -14.56 23.02 1.03
N PRO A 257 -13.90 23.78 1.92
CA PRO A 257 -12.46 24.01 1.87
C PRO A 257 -11.67 22.74 2.29
N CYS A 258 -10.54 22.51 1.62
CA CYS A 258 -9.61 21.41 1.88
C CYS A 258 -8.79 21.70 3.16
N PRO A 259 -8.58 20.75 4.11
CA PRO A 259 -7.99 21.06 5.42
C PRO A 259 -6.45 21.08 5.45
N TRP A 260 -5.76 20.99 4.32
CA TRP A 260 -4.29 20.85 4.27
C TRP A 260 -3.51 22.17 4.37
N SER A 261 -4.00 23.18 5.11
CA SER A 261 -3.23 24.38 5.43
C SER A 261 -2.94 24.45 6.92
N TRP A 262 -1.81 23.90 7.35
CA TRP A 262 -1.20 24.29 8.63
C TRP A 262 0.12 25.01 8.33
N SER A 263 0.01 26.33 8.16
CA SER A 263 1.09 27.27 8.41
C SER A 263 1.48 27.16 9.88
N SER A 264 2.78 26.97 10.12
CA SER A 264 3.44 27.17 11.40
C SER A 264 2.95 28.42 12.11
N LEU A 265 2.65 28.34 13.41
CA LEU A 265 2.95 29.37 14.41
C LEU A 265 2.68 28.82 15.82
N SER A 266 3.69 29.04 16.68
CA SER A 266 3.72 29.14 18.15
C SER A 266 2.45 28.85 18.95
#